data_AF-A0A2V8LPK1-F1
#
_entry.id   AF-A0A2V8LPK1-F1
#
_cell.length_a   1.000
_cell.length_b   1.000
_cell.length_c   1.000
_cell.angle_alpha   90.00
_cell.angle_beta   90.00
_cell.angle_gamma   90.00
#
_symmetry.space_group_name_H-M   'P 1'
#
loop_
_entity.id
_entity.type
_entity.pdbx_description
1 polymer ?
#
loop_
_entity_poly.entity_id
_entity_poly.type
_entity_poly.pdbx_seq_one_letter_code
_entity_poly.pdbx_strand_id
1 'polypeptide(L)'
;MKNSAARIVAILGLLAIGASGFVYAQQHDHSQHQNQANAVSAEDDVAIFCPTMKTGQLCSHGTANVLQLSGKKQEQWIAIARKYDKAVDAATLQLFKDSEAVLTPEQLKQLKAWFAVGLNPEINQILYSKGLGPKKP
;
A
#
# COMPACT_ATOMS: atom_id res chain seq x y z
N MET A 1 54.40 19.03 20.44
CA MET A 1 54.01 19.26 19.02
C MET A 1 54.81 18.33 18.12
N LYS A 2 54.15 17.71 17.13
CA LYS A 2 54.66 16.88 16.01
C LYS A 2 55.05 15.44 16.38
N ASN A 3 54.14 14.46 16.28
CA ASN A 3 53.66 13.71 15.08
C ASN A 3 54.74 12.74 14.57
N SER A 4 54.70 11.45 14.93
CA SER A 4 53.85 10.35 14.42
C SER A 4 54.42 9.67 13.16
N ALA A 5 55.17 8.61 13.45
CA ALA A 5 55.43 7.35 12.74
C ALA A 5 55.27 7.28 11.21
N ALA A 6 56.40 6.99 10.58
CA ALA A 6 56.54 6.48 9.22
C ALA A 6 55.97 5.07 9.05
N ARG A 7 55.35 4.79 7.90
CA ARG A 7 55.31 3.45 7.30
C ARG A 7 55.46 3.55 5.78
N ILE A 8 56.56 3.01 5.29
CA ILE A 8 56.81 2.68 3.88
C ILE A 8 56.49 1.19 3.75
N VAL A 9 55.63 0.81 2.80
CA VAL A 9 55.81 -0.41 1.99
C VAL A 9 55.26 -0.13 0.59
N ALA A 10 56.10 -0.37 -0.40
CA ALA A 10 55.79 -0.26 -1.82
C ALA A 10 55.59 -1.66 -2.43
N ILE A 11 55.02 -1.67 -3.66
CA ILE A 11 55.32 -2.57 -4.80
C ILE A 11 54.22 -3.58 -5.27
N LEU A 12 53.75 -3.27 -6.50
CA LEU A 12 53.44 -4.09 -7.69
C LEU A 12 52.43 -5.25 -7.64
N GLY A 13 51.28 -5.01 -8.29
CA GLY A 13 50.89 -5.59 -9.59
C GLY A 13 50.67 -7.10 -9.75
N LEU A 14 49.49 -7.47 -10.28
CA LEU A 14 49.33 -8.50 -11.32
C LEU A 14 47.92 -8.43 -11.95
N LEU A 15 47.90 -8.21 -13.28
CA LEU A 15 46.78 -8.43 -14.18
C LEU A 15 46.58 -9.95 -14.38
N ALA A 16 45.34 -10.42 -14.30
CA ALA A 16 44.94 -11.71 -14.86
C ALA A 16 43.58 -11.58 -15.55
N ILE A 17 43.60 -11.66 -16.88
CA ILE A 17 42.45 -11.78 -17.77
C ILE A 17 42.02 -13.25 -17.74
N GLY A 18 40.75 -13.51 -17.42
CA GLY A 18 40.13 -14.84 -17.50
C GLY A 18 38.94 -14.81 -18.47
N ALA A 19 39.09 -15.51 -19.58
CA ALA A 19 38.08 -15.66 -20.63
C ALA A 19 37.23 -16.93 -20.43
N SER A 20 35.96 -16.84 -20.84
CA SER A 20 35.12 -17.90 -21.43
C SER A 20 34.78 -19.18 -20.64
N GLY A 21 33.48 -19.33 -20.31
CA GLY A 21 32.86 -20.60 -19.95
C GLY A 21 31.34 -20.49 -19.88
N PHE A 22 30.66 -20.82 -20.99
CA PHE A 22 29.20 -20.94 -21.08
C PHE A 22 28.70 -22.14 -20.27
N VAL A 23 27.65 -21.93 -19.45
CA VAL A 23 26.68 -22.98 -19.11
C VAL A 23 25.29 -22.40 -19.36
N TYR A 24 24.81 -22.56 -20.59
CA TYR A 24 23.40 -22.44 -20.93
C TYR A 24 22.79 -23.83 -20.75
N ALA A 25 22.04 -24.02 -19.67
CA ALA A 25 21.02 -25.07 -19.56
C ALA A 25 20.16 -24.83 -18.31
N GLN A 26 19.14 -23.98 -18.42
CA GLN A 26 17.86 -24.30 -17.78
C GLN A 26 16.72 -23.78 -18.65
N GLN A 27 16.27 -24.72 -19.47
CA GLN A 27 14.99 -24.74 -20.15
C GLN A 27 13.87 -24.59 -19.11
N HIS A 28 13.16 -23.47 -19.14
CA HIS A 28 11.79 -23.37 -18.64
C HIS A 28 11.01 -22.52 -19.64
N ASP A 29 10.58 -23.19 -20.70
CA ASP A 29 9.45 -22.75 -21.51
C ASP A 29 8.18 -23.25 -20.83
N HIS A 30 7.29 -22.32 -20.51
CA HIS A 30 5.83 -22.37 -20.67
C HIS A 30 5.11 -21.48 -19.66
N SER A 31 4.78 -20.29 -20.15
CA SER A 31 3.46 -19.65 -20.00
C SER A 31 2.87 -19.54 -18.58
N GLN A 32 2.99 -18.35 -18.00
CA GLN A 32 1.89 -17.68 -17.31
C GLN A 32 2.14 -16.17 -17.22
N HIS A 33 1.92 -15.47 -18.34
CA HIS A 33 1.41 -14.10 -18.25
C HIS A 33 -0.07 -14.19 -17.88
N GLN A 34 -0.36 -14.57 -16.64
CA GLN A 34 -1.69 -14.39 -16.06
C GLN A 34 -1.74 -12.99 -15.45
N ASN A 35 -2.43 -12.11 -16.17
CA ASN A 35 -3.22 -10.99 -15.63
C ASN A 35 -2.77 -10.45 -14.26
N GLN A 36 -1.90 -9.43 -14.28
CA GLN A 36 -1.90 -8.39 -13.25
C GLN A 36 -3.15 -7.51 -13.37
N ALA A 37 -4.32 -8.14 -13.33
CA ALA A 37 -5.57 -7.51 -12.95
C ALA A 37 -5.84 -7.98 -11.53
N ASN A 38 -5.45 -7.13 -10.57
CA ASN A 38 -5.83 -7.13 -9.16
C ASN A 38 -6.61 -8.38 -8.71
N ALA A 39 -5.88 -9.43 -8.28
CA ALA A 39 -6.47 -10.42 -7.41
C ALA A 39 -6.86 -9.69 -6.12
N VAL A 40 -8.14 -9.37 -5.99
CA VAL A 40 -8.79 -8.97 -4.75
C VAL A 40 -8.40 -10.04 -3.74
N SER A 41 -7.42 -9.74 -2.88
CA SER A 41 -6.85 -10.74 -1.99
C SER A 41 -7.86 -11.02 -0.88
N ALA A 42 -7.81 -12.19 -0.27
CA ALA A 42 -8.74 -12.57 0.80
C ALA A 42 -8.76 -11.57 1.98
N GLU A 43 -7.75 -10.71 2.11
CA GLU A 43 -7.75 -9.57 3.03
C GLU A 43 -8.79 -8.47 2.70
N ASP A 44 -9.16 -8.28 1.43
CA ASP A 44 -10.16 -7.28 1.00
C ASP A 44 -11.59 -7.70 1.38
N ASP A 45 -11.87 -9.00 1.44
CA ASP A 45 -13.19 -9.56 1.78
C ASP A 45 -13.58 -9.35 3.25
N VAL A 46 -12.65 -8.92 4.10
CA VAL A 46 -12.90 -8.67 5.52
C VAL A 46 -12.37 -7.30 5.98
N ALA A 47 -11.88 -6.46 5.06
CA ALA A 47 -11.39 -5.14 5.40
C ALA A 47 -12.53 -4.20 5.84
N ILE A 48 -12.26 -3.38 6.87
CA ILE A 48 -13.19 -2.31 7.29
C ILE A 48 -13.04 -1.11 6.34
N PHE A 49 -11.83 -0.58 6.23
CA PHE A 49 -11.46 0.43 5.23
C PHE A 49 -10.78 -0.23 4.04
N CYS A 50 -11.15 0.14 2.82
CA CYS A 50 -10.69 -0.58 1.63
C CYS A 50 -9.22 -0.29 1.30
N PRO A 51 -8.33 -1.30 1.25
CA PRO A 51 -6.90 -1.10 0.98
C PRO A 51 -6.61 -0.35 -0.32
N THR A 52 -7.43 -0.57 -1.34
CA THR A 52 -7.30 -0.02 -2.69
C THR A 52 -7.97 1.35 -2.86
N MET A 53 -8.63 1.86 -1.81
CA MET A 53 -9.35 3.13 -1.83
C MET A 53 -8.61 4.22 -1.05
N LYS A 54 -9.05 5.47 -1.21
CA LYS A 54 -8.48 6.61 -0.46
C LYS A 54 -8.76 6.45 1.03
N THR A 55 -7.97 7.14 1.83
CA THR A 55 -8.03 7.01 3.28
C THR A 55 -9.43 7.36 3.81
N GLY A 56 -9.98 6.51 4.68
CA GLY A 56 -11.28 6.72 5.32
C GLY A 56 -12.49 6.21 4.52
N GLN A 57 -12.28 5.62 3.33
CA GLN A 57 -13.33 4.95 2.55
C GLN A 57 -13.49 3.48 2.96
N LEU A 58 -14.74 3.03 3.08
CA LEU A 58 -15.11 1.71 3.59
C LEU A 58 -15.03 0.63 2.51
N CYS A 59 -14.69 -0.58 2.93
CA CYS A 59 -14.88 -1.77 2.13
C CYS A 59 -16.32 -2.26 2.29
N SER A 60 -17.20 -1.86 1.37
CA SER A 60 -18.64 -2.11 1.48
C SER A 60 -19.02 -3.59 1.72
N HIS A 61 -18.34 -4.54 1.08
CA HIS A 61 -18.52 -5.97 1.34
C HIS A 61 -17.79 -6.44 2.62
N GLY A 62 -16.54 -6.01 2.83
CA GLY A 62 -15.78 -6.37 4.02
C GLY A 62 -16.43 -5.92 5.33
N THR A 63 -16.97 -4.69 5.37
CA THR A 63 -17.73 -4.16 6.50
C THR A 63 -19.04 -4.90 6.74
N ALA A 64 -19.76 -5.33 5.69
CA ALA A 64 -20.91 -6.20 5.85
C ALA A 64 -20.53 -7.53 6.54
N ASN A 65 -19.39 -8.11 6.15
CA ASN A 65 -18.89 -9.35 6.74
C ASN A 65 -18.46 -9.16 8.20
N VAL A 66 -17.72 -8.09 8.51
CA VAL A 66 -17.32 -7.72 9.88
C VAL A 66 -18.55 -7.53 10.79
N LEU A 67 -19.60 -6.91 10.25
CA LEU A 67 -20.87 -6.69 10.95
C LEU A 67 -21.81 -7.90 10.93
N GLN A 68 -21.40 -9.01 10.30
CA GLN A 68 -22.19 -10.25 10.17
C GLN A 68 -23.59 -10.01 9.58
N LEU A 69 -23.68 -9.10 8.60
CA LEU A 69 -24.93 -8.79 7.91
C LEU A 69 -25.19 -9.79 6.78
N SER A 70 -26.46 -10.13 6.57
CA SER A 70 -26.89 -11.01 5.48
C SER A 70 -28.23 -10.57 4.90
N GLY A 71 -28.54 -11.09 3.70
CA GLY A 71 -29.79 -10.82 2.98
C GLY A 71 -30.05 -9.32 2.79
N LYS A 72 -31.31 -8.91 3.01
CA LYS A 72 -31.74 -7.51 2.82
C LYS A 72 -30.92 -6.49 3.62
N LYS A 73 -30.45 -6.85 4.82
CA LYS A 73 -29.64 -5.94 5.66
C LYS A 73 -28.27 -5.69 5.03
N GLN A 74 -27.65 -6.73 4.46
CA GLN A 74 -26.39 -6.61 3.75
C GLN A 74 -26.53 -5.72 2.51
N GLU A 75 -27.57 -5.91 1.71
CA GLU A 75 -27.84 -5.07 0.53
C GLU A 75 -28.03 -3.59 0.90
N GLN A 76 -28.81 -3.32 1.95
CA GLN A 76 -29.03 -1.97 2.46
C GLN A 76 -27.73 -1.34 2.98
N TRP A 77 -26.93 -2.12 3.72
CA TRP A 77 -25.64 -1.65 4.20
C TRP A 77 -24.69 -1.30 3.05
N ILE A 78 -24.57 -2.17 2.04
CA ILE A 78 -23.71 -1.90 0.88
C ILE A 78 -24.11 -0.60 0.19
N ALA A 79 -25.42 -0.34 0.04
CA ALA A 79 -25.90 0.91 -0.52
C ALA A 79 -25.53 2.13 0.34
N ILE A 80 -25.63 2.01 1.67
CA ILE A 80 -25.23 3.07 2.61
C ILE A 80 -23.73 3.33 2.55
N ALA A 81 -22.90 2.28 2.62
CA ALA A 81 -21.44 2.39 2.56
C ALA A 81 -20.98 3.06 1.26
N ARG A 82 -21.54 2.66 0.10
CA ARG A 82 -21.25 3.31 -1.19
C ARG A 82 -21.63 4.78 -1.21
N LYS A 83 -22.73 5.17 -0.56
CA LYS A 83 -23.14 6.58 -0.45
C LYS A 83 -22.15 7.36 0.42
N TYR A 84 -21.73 6.79 1.54
CA TYR A 84 -20.71 7.35 2.42
C TYR A 84 -19.39 7.55 1.65
N ASP A 85 -18.89 6.54 0.93
CA ASP A 85 -17.60 6.62 0.23
C ASP A 85 -17.56 7.72 -0.83
N LYS A 86 -18.69 7.93 -1.53
CA LYS A 86 -18.85 9.05 -2.48
C LYS A 86 -18.80 10.40 -1.77
N ALA A 87 -19.46 10.52 -0.62
CA ALA A 87 -19.45 11.76 0.16
C ALA A 87 -18.06 12.07 0.72
N VAL A 88 -17.34 11.06 1.23
CA VAL A 88 -15.95 11.19 1.69
C VAL A 88 -15.04 11.63 0.56
N ASP A 89 -15.14 11.01 -0.61
CA ASP A 89 -14.30 11.38 -1.76
C ASP A 89 -14.56 12.83 -2.20
N ALA A 90 -15.84 13.20 -2.32
CA ALA A 90 -16.24 14.57 -2.68
C ALA A 90 -15.74 15.60 -1.66
N ALA A 91 -15.90 15.34 -0.36
CA ALA A 91 -15.43 16.22 0.69
C ALA A 91 -13.90 16.35 0.70
N THR A 92 -13.18 15.24 0.46
CA THR A 92 -11.72 15.23 0.38
C THR A 92 -11.21 16.06 -0.80
N LEU A 93 -11.83 15.91 -1.97
CA LEU A 93 -11.49 16.71 -3.15
C LEU A 93 -11.79 18.20 -2.93
N GLN A 94 -12.92 18.51 -2.28
CA GLN A 94 -13.29 19.88 -1.95
C GLN A 94 -12.29 20.51 -0.97
N LEU A 95 -11.88 19.77 0.07
CA LEU A 95 -10.83 20.20 1.00
C LEU A 95 -9.54 20.57 0.26
N PHE A 96 -9.10 19.74 -0.69
CA PHE A 96 -7.89 20.04 -1.46
C PHE A 96 -8.01 21.33 -2.26
N LYS A 97 -9.16 21.53 -2.92
CA LYS A 97 -9.42 22.73 -3.71
C LYS A 97 -9.46 23.97 -2.85
N ASP A 98 -10.18 23.94 -1.73
CA ASP A 98 -10.30 25.10 -0.84
C ASP A 98 -8.97 25.44 -0.17
N SER A 99 -8.13 24.42 0.09
CA SER A 99 -6.81 24.60 0.68
C SER A 99 -5.80 25.26 -0.25
N GLU A 100 -6.01 25.27 -1.57
CA GLU A 100 -5.12 25.94 -2.53
C GLU A 100 -5.01 27.45 -2.30
N ALA A 101 -6.02 28.07 -1.68
CA ALA A 101 -6.01 29.49 -1.33
C ALA A 101 -5.19 29.81 -0.05
N VAL A 102 -4.81 28.79 0.73
CA VAL A 102 -4.23 28.96 2.07
C VAL A 102 -2.86 28.29 2.20
N LEU A 103 -2.65 27.15 1.54
CA LEU A 103 -1.44 26.34 1.67
C LEU A 103 -0.45 26.59 0.54
N THR A 104 0.84 26.44 0.85
CA THR A 104 1.87 26.35 -0.19
C THR A 104 1.74 25.04 -0.98
N PRO A 105 2.34 24.94 -2.18
CA PRO A 105 2.34 23.70 -2.95
C PRO A 105 2.87 22.48 -2.17
N GLU A 106 3.93 22.64 -1.39
CA GLU A 106 4.52 21.58 -0.57
C GLU A 106 3.58 21.13 0.56
N GLN A 107 2.93 22.09 1.22
CA GLN A 107 1.94 21.80 2.26
C GLN A 107 0.71 21.10 1.68
N LEU A 108 0.23 21.54 0.51
CA LEU A 108 -0.87 20.89 -0.19
C LEU A 108 -0.50 19.47 -0.63
N LYS A 109 0.73 19.23 -1.06
CA LYS A 109 1.24 17.89 -1.36
C LYS A 109 1.22 17.00 -0.12
N GLN A 110 1.65 17.52 1.03
CA GLN A 110 1.59 16.80 2.30
C GLN A 110 0.13 16.50 2.70
N LEU A 111 -0.78 17.47 2.57
CA LEU A 111 -2.20 17.28 2.82
C LEU A 111 -2.78 16.16 1.94
N LYS A 112 -2.48 16.17 0.63
CA LYS A 112 -2.93 15.12 -0.30
C LYS A 112 -2.41 13.73 0.08
N ALA A 113 -1.19 13.64 0.63
CA ALA A 113 -0.61 12.37 1.08
C ALA A 113 -1.38 11.75 2.27
N TRP A 114 -1.98 12.57 3.15
CA TRP A 114 -2.79 12.06 4.28
C TRP A 114 -4.05 11.32 3.85
N PHE A 115 -4.51 11.51 2.61
CA PHE A 115 -5.71 10.86 2.08
C PHE A 115 -5.41 9.92 0.91
N ALA A 116 -4.13 9.64 0.64
CA ALA A 116 -3.73 8.74 -0.44
C ALA A 116 -4.24 7.31 -0.21
N VAL A 117 -4.19 6.51 -1.28
CA VAL A 117 -4.35 5.05 -1.19
C VAL A 117 -3.17 4.48 -0.39
N GLY A 118 -3.42 3.48 0.45
CA GLY A 118 -2.38 2.76 1.18
C GLY A 118 -2.32 3.00 2.69
N LEU A 119 -3.05 3.97 3.25
CA LEU A 119 -3.14 4.17 4.71
C LEU A 119 -4.26 3.37 5.38
N ASN A 120 -5.28 2.97 4.62
CA ASN A 120 -6.39 2.16 5.14
C ASN A 120 -5.96 0.83 5.79
N PRO A 121 -4.94 0.10 5.27
CA PRO A 121 -4.39 -1.07 5.96
C PRO A 121 -3.88 -0.78 7.37
N GLU A 122 -3.22 0.36 7.61
CA GLU A 122 -2.75 0.73 8.95
C GLU A 122 -3.90 1.05 9.90
N ILE A 123 -4.92 1.78 9.40
CA ILE A 123 -6.14 2.05 10.18
C ILE A 123 -6.83 0.74 10.56
N ASN A 124 -6.94 -0.19 9.61
CA ASN A 124 -7.50 -1.52 9.88
C ASN A 124 -6.70 -2.27 10.94
N GLN A 125 -5.36 -2.28 10.87
CA GLN A 125 -4.52 -2.91 11.89
C GLN A 125 -4.78 -2.35 13.29
N ILE A 126 -4.94 -1.02 13.41
CA ILE A 126 -5.30 -0.37 14.68
C ILE A 126 -6.65 -0.89 15.18
N LEU A 127 -7.67 -0.94 14.33
CA LEU A 127 -8.99 -1.46 14.71
C LEU A 127 -8.94 -2.93 15.11
N TYR A 128 -8.16 -3.74 14.39
CA TYR A 128 -8.04 -5.17 14.64
C TYR A 128 -7.35 -5.44 15.97
N SER A 129 -6.31 -4.67 16.30
CA SER A 129 -5.64 -4.74 17.61
C SER A 129 -6.56 -4.43 18.79
N LYS A 130 -7.67 -3.74 18.54
CA LYS A 130 -8.71 -3.41 19.53
C LYS A 130 -9.88 -4.41 19.53
N GLY A 131 -9.82 -5.47 18.74
CA GLY A 131 -10.89 -6.46 18.61
C GLY A 131 -12.13 -5.93 17.87
N LEU A 132 -12.01 -4.84 17.12
CA LEU A 132 -13.08 -4.25 16.30
C LEU A 132 -13.09 -4.78 14.86
N GLY A 133 -12.16 -5.68 14.54
CA GLY A 133 -12.00 -6.31 13.25
C GLY A 133 -12.94 -7.50 13.01
N PRO A 134 -12.72 -8.22 11.91
CA PRO A 134 -13.37 -9.50 11.65
C PRO A 134 -13.19 -10.43 12.85
N LYS A 135 -14.27 -11.06 13.29
CA LYS A 135 -14.17 -12.12 14.28
C LYS A 135 -13.53 -13.34 13.60
N LYS A 136 -12.46 -13.86 14.19
CA LYS A 136 -11.94 -15.17 13.80
C LYS A 136 -13.06 -16.21 14.03
N PRO A 137 -13.28 -17.14 13.09
CA PRO A 137 -14.21 -18.24 13.28
C PRO A 137 -13.83 -19.08 14.50
#